data_AF-A0A7C9CQM6-F1
#
_entry.id   AF-A0A7C9CQM6-F1
#
_cell.length_a   1.000
_cell.length_b   1.000
_cell.length_c   1.000
_cell.angle_alpha   90.00
_cell.angle_beta   90.00
_cell.angle_gamma   90.00
#
_symmetry.space_group_name_H-M   'P 1'
#
loop_
_entity.id
_entity.type
_entity.pdbx_description
1 polymer ?
#
loop_
_entity_poly.entity_id
_entity_poly.type
_entity_poly.pdbx_seq_one_letter_code
_entity_poly.pdbx_strand_id
1 'polypeptide(L)'
;MRSTSPMMYASNIGRIGIKPRIGESIPPTLLPTLKSRAPFQIIFSSVPRHQTFCSSVEESTLKIVYEFDPQIPVEAAVTPPSSWYTDPSFYFFELDQVFYKGWQAVGYADQIKESYDYFTGRLGNVEFVVCRDSDGKIHAFHNVCRHHASLLACGSGKKTCFVCPYHGWTYSLVGNLLKAPRSTGLQKFNPKEFGLVPIRVATWGPFVIINLSTSQQKADYDDYENDWLGSSSKLLSAGGVDSSLSYVGRREYTIECNWKVFCDNYLDGGYHVPCAHKNLASSLNLDTYTTEIFEKVSIQACTGSSKENKGDLDRLGSKALYAFVFPNFMINRYGPWMDTNLVLPLGPRKCQVVFDYFLDPSFKADTDFIERSLKDSEQVQVHN
;
A
#
# COMPACT_ATOMS: atom_id res chain seq x y z
N MET A 1 39.64 -0.31 -46.96
CA MET A 1 39.41 0.77 -45.98
C MET A 1 38.31 1.67 -46.52
N ARG A 2 37.08 1.49 -46.06
CA ARG A 2 35.93 2.35 -46.39
C ARG A 2 35.32 2.76 -45.05
N SER A 3 35.31 4.06 -44.80
CA SER A 3 34.67 4.69 -43.66
C SER A 3 33.16 4.75 -43.91
N THR A 4 32.40 4.35 -42.91
CA THR A 4 30.95 4.60 -42.85
C THR A 4 30.64 5.10 -41.44
N SER A 5 30.27 6.38 -41.37
CA SER A 5 29.63 6.98 -40.19
C SER A 5 28.35 6.21 -39.82
N PRO A 6 28.06 6.03 -38.53
CA PRO A 6 26.71 5.75 -38.08
C PRO A 6 25.96 7.05 -37.78
N MET A 7 24.74 7.13 -38.30
CA MET A 7 23.72 8.13 -38.01
C MET A 7 23.47 8.27 -36.51
N MET A 8 23.40 9.53 -36.05
CA MET A 8 22.80 9.90 -34.77
C MET A 8 21.28 9.62 -34.81
N TYR A 9 20.79 8.81 -33.87
CA TYR A 9 19.39 8.86 -33.46
C TYR A 9 19.31 9.61 -32.13
N ALA A 10 18.61 10.74 -32.16
CA ALA A 10 18.40 11.61 -31.02
C ALA A 10 17.57 10.92 -29.93
N SER A 11 18.09 10.93 -28.71
CA SER A 11 17.42 10.54 -27.48
C SER A 11 16.43 11.63 -27.04
N ASN A 12 15.15 11.41 -27.31
CA ASN A 12 14.06 12.18 -26.71
C ASN A 12 13.54 11.41 -25.49
N ILE A 13 14.24 11.54 -24.35
CA ILE A 13 13.71 11.11 -23.05
C ILE A 13 13.03 12.32 -22.43
N GLY A 14 11.70 12.36 -22.56
CA GLY A 14 10.85 13.37 -21.95
C GLY A 14 10.85 13.21 -20.43
N ARG A 15 11.11 14.31 -19.72
CA ARG A 15 10.96 14.44 -18.26
C ARG A 15 9.54 14.02 -17.84
N ILE A 16 9.44 13.01 -16.97
CA ILE A 16 8.20 12.63 -16.32
C ILE A 16 7.90 13.72 -15.28
N GLY A 17 6.99 14.63 -15.60
CA GLY A 17 6.59 15.70 -14.70
C GLY A 17 5.64 15.20 -13.62
N ILE A 18 6.10 15.12 -12.38
CA ILE A 18 5.26 14.98 -11.18
C ILE A 18 4.39 16.24 -11.07
N LYS A 19 3.06 16.10 -11.12
CA LYS A 19 2.12 17.20 -10.83
C LYS A 19 1.31 16.91 -9.58
N PRO A 20 1.39 17.74 -8.52
CA PRO A 20 0.41 17.70 -7.45
C PRO A 20 -0.94 18.20 -7.97
N ARG A 21 -2.03 17.48 -7.69
CA ARG A 21 -3.40 17.97 -7.93
C ARG A 21 -4.01 18.45 -6.61
N ILE A 22 -4.33 19.74 -6.57
CA ILE A 22 -5.26 20.35 -5.61
C ILE A 22 -6.65 20.31 -6.26
N GLY A 23 -7.67 19.92 -5.48
CA GLY A 23 -9.02 19.66 -5.97
C GLY A 23 -9.76 20.93 -6.41
N GLU A 24 -10.38 20.88 -7.60
CA GLU A 24 -11.36 21.85 -8.05
C GLU A 24 -12.74 21.17 -8.20
N SER A 25 -13.76 21.87 -7.71
CA SER A 25 -15.16 21.46 -7.66
C SER A 25 -15.86 21.67 -9.00
N ILE A 26 -16.72 20.70 -9.38
CA ILE A 26 -17.53 20.74 -10.61
C ILE A 26 -18.91 21.35 -10.28
N PRO A 27 -19.41 22.36 -11.03
CA PRO A 27 -20.74 22.92 -10.82
C PRO A 27 -21.86 22.06 -11.46
N PRO A 28 -23.10 22.09 -10.92
CA PRO A 28 -24.18 21.22 -11.36
C PRO A 28 -24.88 21.77 -12.61
N THR A 29 -25.14 20.91 -13.60
CA THR A 29 -26.03 21.24 -14.73
C THR A 29 -27.08 20.16 -14.97
N LEU A 30 -28.34 20.57 -14.73
CA LEU A 30 -29.59 20.32 -15.45
C LEU A 30 -29.93 18.89 -15.92
N LEU A 31 -30.92 18.30 -15.22
CA LEU A 31 -31.67 17.11 -15.59
C LEU A 31 -32.67 17.38 -16.75
N PRO A 32 -32.79 16.48 -17.75
CA PRO A 32 -33.97 16.41 -18.60
C PRO A 32 -35.01 15.43 -18.05
N THR A 33 -36.29 15.82 -18.17
CA THR A 33 -37.49 15.06 -17.80
C THR A 33 -37.76 13.90 -18.76
N LEU A 34 -37.94 12.69 -18.23
CA LEU A 34 -38.34 11.49 -18.99
C LEU A 34 -39.87 11.32 -18.97
N LYS A 35 -40.49 11.38 -20.15
CA LYS A 35 -41.89 11.03 -20.40
C LYS A 35 -42.06 9.50 -20.42
N SER A 36 -43.21 9.04 -19.92
CA SER A 36 -43.59 7.63 -19.80
C SER A 36 -43.72 6.91 -21.15
N ARG A 37 -43.30 5.65 -21.20
CA ARG A 37 -43.67 4.67 -22.23
C ARG A 37 -44.06 3.33 -21.58
N ALA A 38 -45.01 2.65 -22.22
CA ALA A 38 -45.80 1.50 -21.79
C ALA A 38 -45.00 0.18 -21.56
N PRO A 39 -45.59 -0.87 -20.95
CA PRO A 39 -44.84 -1.95 -20.34
C PRO A 39 -44.34 -2.99 -21.36
N PHE A 40 -43.08 -3.40 -21.21
CA PHE A 40 -42.49 -4.54 -21.91
C PHE A 40 -42.74 -5.83 -21.12
N GLN A 41 -43.28 -6.84 -21.80
CA GLN A 41 -43.52 -8.18 -21.27
C GLN A 41 -42.23 -9.00 -21.45
N ILE A 42 -41.62 -9.45 -20.35
CA ILE A 42 -40.37 -10.24 -20.38
C ILE A 42 -40.73 -11.72 -20.54
N ILE A 43 -40.28 -12.30 -21.65
CA ILE A 43 -40.30 -13.75 -21.88
C ILE A 43 -39.03 -14.35 -21.23
N PHE A 44 -39.20 -15.30 -20.32
CA PHE A 44 -38.09 -16.05 -19.74
C PHE A 44 -37.55 -17.07 -20.73
N SER A 45 -36.43 -16.76 -21.40
CA SER A 45 -35.58 -17.76 -22.03
C SER A 45 -34.46 -18.18 -21.07
N SER A 46 -34.26 -19.48 -20.93
CA SER A 46 -33.24 -20.12 -20.09
C SER A 46 -31.82 -19.57 -20.33
N VAL A 47 -31.14 -19.23 -19.23
CA VAL A 47 -29.75 -18.73 -19.22
C VAL A 47 -28.76 -19.88 -19.50
N PRO A 48 -27.87 -19.78 -20.51
CA PRO A 48 -26.78 -20.72 -20.69
C PRO A 48 -25.71 -20.53 -19.60
N ARG A 49 -25.14 -21.63 -19.10
CA ARG A 49 -24.11 -21.65 -18.04
C ARG A 49 -22.89 -20.79 -18.39
N HIS A 50 -22.53 -19.90 -17.47
CA HIS A 50 -21.38 -18.98 -17.47
C HIS A 50 -19.99 -19.64 -17.33
N GLN A 51 -19.77 -20.87 -17.82
CA GLN A 51 -18.55 -21.62 -17.50
C GLN A 51 -17.38 -21.50 -18.49
N THR A 52 -17.60 -21.01 -19.72
CA THR A 52 -16.58 -21.08 -20.78
C THR A 52 -15.72 -19.83 -20.98
N PHE A 53 -16.15 -18.65 -20.51
CA PHE A 53 -15.39 -17.40 -20.69
C PHE A 53 -14.38 -17.15 -19.56
N CYS A 54 -14.64 -17.65 -18.35
CA CYS A 54 -13.75 -17.48 -17.20
C CYS A 54 -12.49 -18.36 -17.30
N SER A 55 -12.63 -19.57 -17.82
CA SER A 55 -11.53 -20.55 -17.92
C SER A 55 -10.44 -20.13 -18.92
N SER A 56 -10.81 -19.46 -20.02
CA SER A 56 -9.83 -19.04 -21.04
C SER A 56 -8.97 -17.85 -20.58
N VAL A 57 -9.53 -16.95 -19.76
CA VAL A 57 -8.79 -15.82 -19.18
C VAL A 57 -7.77 -16.34 -18.17
N GLU A 58 -8.16 -17.27 -17.29
CA GLU A 58 -7.25 -17.92 -16.35
C GLU A 58 -6.10 -18.67 -17.06
N GLU A 59 -6.39 -19.43 -18.13
CA GLU A 59 -5.36 -20.14 -18.88
C GLU A 59 -4.36 -19.19 -19.56
N SER A 60 -4.84 -18.06 -20.11
CA SER A 60 -3.96 -17.06 -20.73
C SER A 60 -3.04 -16.37 -19.72
N THR A 61 -3.56 -16.03 -18.53
CA THR A 61 -2.76 -15.41 -17.47
C THR A 61 -1.73 -16.38 -16.89
N LEU A 62 -2.08 -17.67 -16.75
CA LEU A 62 -1.11 -18.68 -16.31
C LEU A 62 0.07 -18.83 -17.28
N LYS A 63 -0.17 -18.73 -18.59
CA LYS A 63 0.93 -18.71 -19.58
C LYS A 63 1.90 -17.56 -19.33
N ILE A 64 1.37 -16.36 -19.04
CA ILE A 64 2.17 -15.18 -18.67
C ILE A 64 2.98 -15.43 -17.40
N VAL A 65 2.41 -16.07 -16.37
CA VAL A 65 3.15 -16.43 -15.14
C VAL A 65 4.35 -17.32 -15.44
N TYR A 66 4.19 -18.33 -16.29
CA TYR A 66 5.25 -19.30 -16.61
C TYR A 66 6.30 -18.80 -17.60
N GLU A 67 6.20 -17.55 -18.09
CA GLU A 67 7.26 -16.91 -18.88
C GLU A 67 8.50 -16.56 -18.03
N PHE A 68 8.38 -16.56 -16.70
CA PHE A 68 9.49 -16.37 -15.76
C PHE A 68 9.70 -17.65 -14.94
N ASP A 69 10.94 -18.12 -14.87
CA ASP A 69 11.32 -19.26 -14.05
C ASP A 69 12.07 -18.79 -12.79
N PRO A 70 11.44 -18.83 -11.60
CA PRO A 70 12.08 -18.40 -10.35
C PRO A 70 13.17 -19.35 -9.87
N GLN A 71 13.37 -20.51 -10.51
CA GLN A 71 14.44 -21.45 -10.18
C GLN A 71 15.78 -21.08 -10.86
N ILE A 72 15.75 -20.18 -11.86
CA ILE A 72 16.98 -19.68 -12.48
C ILE A 72 17.74 -18.84 -11.45
N PRO A 73 19.02 -19.16 -11.15
CA PRO A 73 19.84 -18.38 -10.24
C PRO A 73 19.97 -16.93 -10.68
N VAL A 74 20.08 -16.01 -9.73
CA VAL A 74 20.10 -14.56 -10.01
C VAL A 74 21.21 -14.15 -10.98
N GLU A 75 22.34 -14.86 -10.98
CA GLU A 75 23.49 -14.61 -11.87
C GLU A 75 23.19 -14.91 -13.35
N ALA A 76 22.17 -15.74 -13.61
CA ALA A 76 21.70 -16.10 -14.94
C ALA A 76 20.29 -15.58 -15.24
N ALA A 77 19.65 -14.92 -14.28
CA ALA A 77 18.29 -14.43 -14.40
C ALA A 77 18.21 -13.22 -15.33
N VAL A 78 17.03 -13.07 -15.93
CA VAL A 78 16.63 -11.87 -16.68
C VAL A 78 15.50 -11.18 -15.94
N THR A 79 15.25 -9.91 -16.27
CA THR A 79 14.08 -9.20 -15.73
C THR A 79 12.79 -9.94 -16.10
N PRO A 80 11.72 -9.83 -15.28
CA PRO A 80 10.43 -10.37 -15.63
C PRO A 80 9.95 -9.91 -17.02
N PRO A 81 9.14 -10.72 -17.72
CA PRO A 81 8.66 -10.39 -19.05
C PRO A 81 7.80 -9.12 -19.02
N SER A 82 7.84 -8.34 -20.11
CA SER A 82 7.13 -7.06 -20.20
C SER A 82 5.60 -7.19 -19.98
N SER A 83 5.04 -8.36 -20.25
CA SER A 83 3.64 -8.74 -20.01
C SER A 83 3.24 -8.56 -18.54
N TRP A 84 4.12 -8.86 -17.59
CA TRP A 84 3.85 -8.68 -16.15
C TRP A 84 3.62 -7.22 -15.76
N TYR A 85 4.16 -6.27 -16.52
CA TYR A 85 4.06 -4.85 -16.24
C TYR A 85 2.97 -4.15 -17.05
N THR A 86 2.42 -4.80 -18.07
CA THR A 86 1.56 -4.13 -19.07
C THR A 86 0.22 -4.80 -19.29
N ASP A 87 0.10 -6.12 -19.05
CA ASP A 87 -1.12 -6.87 -19.29
C ASP A 87 -2.15 -6.63 -18.15
N PRO A 88 -3.36 -6.13 -18.46
CA PRO A 88 -4.41 -5.94 -17.46
C PRO A 88 -4.85 -7.22 -16.75
N SER A 89 -4.80 -8.40 -17.39
CA SER A 89 -5.20 -9.65 -16.74
C SER A 89 -4.24 -10.03 -15.62
N PHE A 90 -2.95 -9.73 -15.80
CA PHE A 90 -1.92 -9.98 -14.80
C PHE A 90 -2.12 -9.09 -13.56
N TYR A 91 -2.53 -7.83 -13.73
CA TYR A 91 -2.86 -6.95 -12.59
C TYR A 91 -3.95 -7.53 -11.69
N PHE A 92 -5.06 -8.03 -12.26
CA PHE A 92 -6.13 -8.64 -11.45
C PHE A 92 -5.66 -9.92 -10.77
N PHE A 93 -4.86 -10.73 -11.47
CA PHE A 93 -4.26 -11.92 -10.90
C PHE A 93 -3.31 -11.59 -9.74
N GLU A 94 -2.51 -10.53 -9.84
CA GLU A 94 -1.66 -10.05 -8.74
C GLU A 94 -2.47 -9.61 -7.53
N LEU A 95 -3.59 -8.91 -7.73
CA LEU A 95 -4.48 -8.57 -6.60
C LEU A 95 -4.90 -9.83 -5.84
N ASP A 96 -5.37 -10.86 -6.54
CA ASP A 96 -5.88 -12.10 -5.94
C ASP A 96 -4.77 -12.99 -5.35
N GLN A 97 -3.61 -13.07 -6.00
CA GLN A 97 -2.54 -14.00 -5.63
C GLN A 97 -1.49 -13.38 -4.69
N VAL A 98 -1.36 -12.06 -4.68
CA VAL A 98 -0.33 -11.35 -3.91
C VAL A 98 -0.98 -10.47 -2.85
N PHE A 99 -1.77 -9.46 -3.24
CA PHE A 99 -2.25 -8.45 -2.30
C PHE A 99 -3.34 -8.95 -1.35
N TYR A 100 -4.19 -9.88 -1.81
CA TYR A 100 -5.25 -10.48 -0.99
C TYR A 100 -4.78 -11.71 -0.20
N LYS A 101 -3.50 -12.08 -0.33
CA LYS A 101 -2.88 -13.22 0.34
C LYS A 101 -1.71 -12.77 1.21
N GLY A 102 -1.97 -12.55 2.49
CA GLY A 102 -0.95 -12.20 3.46
C GLY A 102 -1.20 -10.85 4.12
N TRP A 103 -0.28 -10.46 4.99
CA TRP A 103 -0.33 -9.21 5.71
C TRP A 103 0.14 -8.05 4.83
N GLN A 104 -0.61 -6.94 4.88
CA GLN A 104 -0.38 -5.75 4.08
C GLN A 104 -0.32 -4.54 5.03
N ALA A 105 0.74 -3.73 4.94
CA ALA A 105 0.77 -2.44 5.61
C ALA A 105 -0.29 -1.51 5.00
N VAL A 106 -1.10 -0.87 5.85
CA VAL A 106 -2.22 -0.03 5.40
C VAL A 106 -2.30 1.32 6.10
N GLY A 107 -1.50 1.53 7.13
CA GLY A 107 -1.48 2.77 7.89
C GLY A 107 -0.46 2.74 9.01
N TYR A 108 -0.55 3.74 9.86
CA TYR A 108 0.34 3.90 11.02
C TYR A 108 -0.46 3.95 12.32
N ALA A 109 0.16 3.49 13.42
CA ALA A 109 -0.53 3.24 14.68
C ALA A 109 -1.16 4.50 15.29
N ASP A 110 -0.57 5.68 15.07
CA ASP A 110 -1.12 6.96 15.55
C ASP A 110 -2.49 7.30 14.94
N GLN A 111 -2.90 6.70 13.80
CA GLN A 111 -4.25 6.88 13.24
C GLN A 111 -5.36 6.22 14.08
N ILE A 112 -4.99 5.30 14.96
CA ILE A 112 -5.86 4.53 15.85
C ILE A 112 -5.29 4.48 17.27
N LYS A 113 -4.75 5.60 17.74
CA LYS A 113 -4.09 5.68 19.04
C LYS A 113 -5.08 5.57 20.20
N GLU A 114 -6.15 6.35 20.12
CA GLU A 114 -7.13 6.50 21.18
C GLU A 114 -8.38 5.68 20.90
N SER A 115 -9.14 5.35 21.94
CA SER A 115 -10.46 4.73 21.76
C SER A 115 -11.34 5.58 20.83
N TYR A 116 -12.17 4.88 20.04
CA TYR A 116 -13.06 5.44 19.02
C TYR A 116 -12.38 5.99 17.77
N ASP A 117 -11.05 6.01 17.69
CA ASP A 117 -10.35 6.39 16.47
C ASP A 117 -10.63 5.39 15.35
N TYR A 118 -10.71 5.89 14.12
CA TYR A 118 -10.80 5.09 12.91
C TYR A 118 -10.06 5.74 11.75
N PHE A 119 -9.65 4.93 10.77
CA PHE A 119 -9.31 5.38 9.43
C PHE A 119 -9.83 4.39 8.38
N THR A 120 -10.00 4.87 7.17
CA THR A 120 -10.41 4.08 6.01
C THR A 120 -9.33 4.06 4.95
N GLY A 121 -9.30 3.01 4.15
CA GLY A 121 -8.45 2.94 2.97
C GLY A 121 -8.94 1.89 1.98
N ARG A 122 -8.17 1.72 0.91
CA ARG A 122 -8.51 0.81 -0.19
C ARG A 122 -7.29 0.04 -0.67
N LEU A 123 -7.47 -1.25 -0.93
CA LEU A 123 -6.48 -2.11 -1.57
C LEU A 123 -7.11 -2.84 -2.77
N GLY A 124 -6.72 -2.46 -3.99
CA GLY A 124 -7.36 -2.95 -5.22
C GLY A 124 -8.85 -2.58 -5.27
N ASN A 125 -9.77 -3.54 -5.17
CA ASN A 125 -11.22 -3.31 -5.09
C ASN A 125 -11.80 -3.43 -3.67
N VAL A 126 -10.96 -3.64 -2.65
CA VAL A 126 -11.40 -3.81 -1.27
C VAL A 126 -11.32 -2.50 -0.50
N GLU A 127 -12.49 -1.99 -0.08
CA GLU A 127 -12.63 -0.85 0.82
C GLU A 127 -12.61 -1.37 2.28
N PHE A 128 -11.74 -0.82 3.11
CA PHE A 128 -11.59 -1.23 4.51
C PHE A 128 -11.72 -0.05 5.48
N VAL A 129 -12.10 -0.38 6.71
CA VAL A 129 -12.06 0.52 7.86
C VAL A 129 -11.32 -0.18 8.99
N VAL A 130 -10.38 0.51 9.63
CA VAL A 130 -9.72 0.08 10.86
C VAL A 130 -10.17 1.02 11.97
N CYS A 131 -10.47 0.48 13.15
CA CYS A 131 -10.87 1.28 14.31
C CYS A 131 -10.38 0.69 15.63
N ARG A 132 -10.36 1.53 16.67
CA ARG A 132 -10.17 1.11 18.06
C ARG A 132 -11.49 1.24 18.81
N ASP A 133 -11.93 0.16 19.45
CA ASP A 133 -13.19 0.16 20.23
C ASP A 133 -13.06 0.88 21.59
N SER A 134 -14.14 0.86 22.37
CA SER A 134 -14.17 1.46 23.71
C SER A 134 -13.23 0.78 24.70
N ASP A 135 -12.95 -0.51 24.50
CA ASP A 135 -12.12 -1.34 25.37
C ASP A 135 -10.64 -1.29 24.95
N GLY A 136 -10.33 -0.50 23.91
CA GLY A 136 -8.99 -0.32 23.40
C GLY A 136 -8.54 -1.39 22.41
N LYS A 137 -9.41 -2.31 21.98
CA LYS A 137 -9.07 -3.35 21.01
C LYS A 137 -9.20 -2.82 19.57
N ILE A 138 -8.26 -3.23 18.71
CA ILE A 138 -8.23 -2.87 17.30
C ILE A 138 -9.06 -3.86 16.49
N HIS A 139 -9.86 -3.34 15.56
CA HIS A 139 -10.68 -4.12 14.63
C HIS A 139 -10.52 -3.58 13.21
N ALA A 140 -10.70 -4.46 12.22
CA ALA A 140 -10.82 -4.05 10.83
C ALA A 140 -12.01 -4.76 10.17
N PHE A 141 -12.66 -4.08 9.24
CA PHE A 141 -13.81 -4.60 8.50
C PHE A 141 -13.79 -4.15 7.05
N HIS A 142 -14.45 -4.89 6.18
CA HIS A 142 -14.88 -4.35 4.89
C HIS A 142 -15.78 -3.13 5.15
N ASN A 143 -15.42 -1.96 4.62
CA ASN A 143 -16.12 -0.70 4.81
C ASN A 143 -17.38 -0.62 3.93
N VAL A 144 -18.24 -1.63 4.03
CA VAL A 144 -19.38 -1.84 3.14
C VAL A 144 -20.58 -2.27 3.96
N CYS A 145 -21.66 -1.50 3.88
CA CYS A 145 -22.91 -1.81 4.55
C CYS A 145 -23.48 -3.15 4.05
N ARG A 146 -23.86 -4.05 4.97
CA ARG A 146 -24.47 -5.35 4.67
C ARG A 146 -25.90 -5.28 4.11
N HIS A 147 -26.47 -4.09 3.96
CA HIS A 147 -27.79 -3.88 3.35
C HIS A 147 -27.69 -3.70 1.82
N HIS A 148 -27.21 -2.54 1.35
CA HIS A 148 -27.06 -2.20 -0.07
C HIS A 148 -25.69 -1.57 -0.37
N ALA A 149 -24.63 -2.12 0.22
CA ALA A 149 -23.24 -1.89 -0.13
C ALA A 149 -22.73 -0.43 -0.11
N SER A 150 -23.43 0.50 0.56
CA SER A 150 -22.91 1.85 0.81
C SER A 150 -21.67 1.80 1.69
N LEU A 151 -20.69 2.67 1.43
CA LEU A 151 -19.60 2.94 2.36
C LEU A 151 -20.15 3.44 3.70
N LEU A 152 -19.51 3.05 4.81
CA LEU A 152 -19.93 3.38 6.17
C LEU A 152 -19.13 4.55 6.76
N ALA A 153 -17.89 4.69 6.36
CA ALA A 153 -16.97 5.74 6.79
C ALA A 153 -16.10 6.21 5.63
N CYS A 154 -15.49 7.39 5.78
CA CYS A 154 -14.55 7.96 4.82
C CYS A 154 -13.52 8.81 5.59
N GLY A 155 -12.24 8.70 5.21
CA GLY A 155 -11.14 9.40 5.86
C GLY A 155 -10.79 8.82 7.23
N SER A 156 -10.43 9.68 8.17
CA SER A 156 -10.10 9.31 9.55
C SER A 156 -10.84 10.20 10.55
N GLY A 157 -10.91 9.77 11.81
CA GLY A 157 -11.48 10.56 12.90
C GLY A 157 -11.94 9.70 14.07
N LYS A 158 -12.93 10.19 14.83
CA LYS A 158 -13.53 9.48 15.95
C LYS A 158 -14.99 9.12 15.69
N LYS A 159 -15.40 7.89 16.00
CA LYS A 159 -16.79 7.42 15.93
C LYS A 159 -17.08 6.42 17.05
N THR A 160 -18.25 6.51 17.68
CA THR A 160 -18.74 5.49 18.63
C THR A 160 -19.48 4.35 17.95
N CYS A 161 -19.92 4.56 16.71
CA CYS A 161 -20.56 3.57 15.84
C CYS A 161 -20.47 4.00 14.37
N PHE A 162 -20.68 3.06 13.45
CA PHE A 162 -20.78 3.33 12.03
C PHE A 162 -22.24 3.37 11.59
N VAL A 163 -22.70 4.51 11.07
CA VAL A 163 -24.07 4.68 10.57
C VAL A 163 -24.04 4.76 9.05
N CYS A 164 -24.69 3.81 8.39
CA CYS A 164 -24.83 3.78 6.94
C CYS A 164 -25.59 5.02 6.47
N PRO A 165 -25.01 5.87 5.59
CA PRO A 165 -25.64 7.09 5.13
C PRO A 165 -26.87 6.83 4.24
N TYR A 166 -27.01 5.62 3.71
CA TYR A 166 -28.12 5.30 2.80
C TYR A 166 -29.43 5.04 3.55
N HIS A 167 -29.44 4.12 4.52
CA HIS A 167 -30.67 3.67 5.18
C HIS A 167 -30.59 3.68 6.71
N GLY A 168 -29.52 4.23 7.29
CA GLY A 168 -29.38 4.36 8.74
C GLY A 168 -29.14 3.06 9.50
N TRP A 169 -28.66 2.00 8.83
CA TRP A 169 -28.16 0.81 9.52
C TRP A 169 -26.95 1.18 10.38
N THR A 170 -26.97 0.82 11.66
CA THR A 170 -25.96 1.21 12.64
C THR A 170 -25.18 -0.01 13.11
N TYR A 171 -23.86 0.05 13.01
CA TYR A 171 -22.94 -1.00 13.43
C TYR A 171 -22.07 -0.52 14.59
N SER A 172 -21.79 -1.39 15.56
CA SER A 172 -20.80 -1.10 16.61
C SER A 172 -19.39 -1.12 16.05
N LEU A 173 -18.42 -0.62 16.83
CA LEU A 173 -17.00 -0.72 16.48
C LEU A 173 -16.44 -2.15 16.53
N VAL A 174 -17.19 -3.09 17.15
CA VAL A 174 -16.89 -4.54 17.09
C VAL A 174 -17.62 -5.25 15.95
N GLY A 175 -18.26 -4.50 15.05
CA GLY A 175 -18.87 -5.02 13.81
C GLY A 175 -20.30 -5.53 13.93
N ASN A 176 -20.91 -5.54 15.12
CA ASN A 176 -22.28 -6.02 15.30
C ASN A 176 -23.30 -5.05 14.73
N LEU A 177 -24.32 -5.54 14.03
CA LEU A 177 -25.47 -4.72 13.64
C LEU A 177 -26.32 -4.39 14.88
N LEU A 178 -26.28 -3.13 15.30
CA LEU A 178 -27.01 -2.62 16.46
C LEU A 178 -28.44 -2.23 16.10
N LYS A 179 -28.64 -1.65 14.92
CA LYS A 179 -29.94 -1.12 14.50
C LYS A 179 -30.13 -1.25 12.99
N ALA A 180 -31.28 -1.80 12.60
CA ALA A 180 -31.82 -1.71 11.25
C ALA A 180 -33.17 -0.97 11.33
N PRO A 181 -33.27 0.27 10.83
CA PRO A 181 -34.53 1.02 10.92
C PRO A 181 -35.70 0.27 10.29
N ARG A 182 -36.86 0.30 10.96
CA ARG A 182 -38.11 -0.34 10.51
C ARG A 182 -38.02 -1.84 10.22
N SER A 183 -37.08 -2.56 10.85
CA SER A 183 -36.95 -4.02 10.68
C SER A 183 -37.92 -4.84 11.55
N THR A 184 -38.65 -4.21 12.47
CA THR A 184 -39.62 -4.88 13.35
C THR A 184 -40.70 -5.59 12.52
N GLY A 185 -40.97 -6.86 12.83
CA GLY A 185 -41.98 -7.68 12.14
C GLY A 185 -41.46 -8.48 10.94
N LEU A 186 -40.21 -8.28 10.52
CA LEU A 186 -39.57 -9.10 9.48
C LEU A 186 -39.31 -10.53 10.02
N GLN A 187 -40.02 -11.51 9.49
CA GLN A 187 -40.03 -12.89 10.01
C GLN A 187 -38.72 -13.67 9.81
N LYS A 188 -37.88 -13.26 8.84
CA LYS A 188 -36.62 -13.95 8.49
C LYS A 188 -35.40 -13.04 8.59
N PHE A 189 -35.48 -11.99 9.42
CA PHE A 189 -34.38 -11.07 9.62
C PHE A 189 -33.77 -11.28 11.01
N ASN A 190 -32.55 -11.80 11.04
CA ASN A 190 -31.77 -11.93 12.25
C ASN A 190 -30.58 -10.95 12.21
N PRO A 191 -30.58 -9.86 13.00
CA PRO A 191 -29.49 -8.88 12.98
C PRO A 191 -28.09 -9.48 13.19
N LYS A 192 -27.99 -10.61 13.90
CA LYS A 192 -26.71 -11.30 14.16
C LYS A 192 -26.05 -11.85 12.89
N GLU A 193 -26.81 -12.08 11.82
CA GLU A 193 -26.29 -12.57 10.53
C GLU A 193 -25.77 -11.44 9.62
N PHE A 194 -26.01 -10.19 10.02
CA PHE A 194 -25.72 -9.00 9.23
C PHE A 194 -24.67 -8.09 9.87
N GLY A 195 -23.80 -8.63 10.72
CA GLY A 195 -22.60 -7.91 11.19
C GLY A 195 -21.63 -7.58 10.04
N LEU A 196 -20.75 -6.62 10.24
CA LEU A 196 -19.70 -6.29 9.27
C LEU A 196 -18.80 -7.50 9.01
N VAL A 197 -18.31 -7.63 7.78
CA VAL A 197 -17.38 -8.71 7.42
C VAL A 197 -16.00 -8.35 8.00
N PRO A 198 -15.45 -9.12 8.95
CA PRO A 198 -14.19 -8.78 9.59
C PRO A 198 -13.00 -9.00 8.66
N ILE A 199 -11.98 -8.17 8.85
CA ILE A 199 -10.65 -8.29 8.27
C ILE A 199 -9.67 -8.48 9.42
N ARG A 200 -8.66 -9.35 9.26
CA ARG A 200 -7.64 -9.54 10.29
C ARG A 200 -6.78 -8.28 10.37
N VAL A 201 -6.43 -7.86 11.58
CA VAL A 201 -5.64 -6.64 11.82
C VAL A 201 -4.65 -6.87 12.96
N ALA A 202 -3.46 -6.29 12.82
CA ALA A 202 -2.44 -6.27 13.85
C ALA A 202 -1.62 -4.96 13.76
N THR A 203 -0.76 -4.74 14.74
CA THR A 203 0.20 -3.65 14.75
C THR A 203 1.59 -4.21 14.97
N TRP A 204 2.56 -3.76 14.17
CA TRP A 204 3.98 -4.07 14.38
C TRP A 204 4.78 -2.79 14.29
N GLY A 205 5.58 -2.48 15.32
CA GLY A 205 6.25 -1.19 15.45
C GLY A 205 5.26 -0.02 15.31
N PRO A 206 5.50 0.95 14.41
CA PRO A 206 4.59 2.06 14.16
C PRO A 206 3.52 1.75 13.09
N PHE A 207 3.43 0.51 12.58
CA PHE A 207 2.57 0.18 11.43
C PHE A 207 1.29 -0.54 11.84
N VAL A 208 0.24 -0.29 11.07
CA VAL A 208 -1.00 -1.07 11.08
C VAL A 208 -1.03 -1.96 9.85
N ILE A 209 -1.20 -3.26 10.07
CA ILE A 209 -1.26 -4.27 9.00
C ILE A 209 -2.62 -4.95 9.00
N ILE A 210 -3.12 -5.30 7.81
CA ILE A 210 -4.33 -6.10 7.63
C ILE A 210 -4.07 -7.34 6.79
N ASN A 211 -4.90 -8.36 6.96
CA ASN A 211 -4.86 -9.55 6.11
C ASN A 211 -6.27 -9.92 5.64
N LEU A 212 -6.43 -9.87 4.32
CA LEU A 212 -7.71 -10.04 3.59
C LEU A 212 -8.04 -11.50 3.29
N SER A 213 -7.12 -12.44 3.57
CA SER A 213 -7.34 -13.83 3.23
C SER A 213 -8.50 -14.41 4.03
N THR A 214 -9.41 -15.10 3.35
CA THR A 214 -10.62 -15.67 3.96
C THR A 214 -10.41 -17.06 4.55
N SER A 215 -9.16 -17.52 4.74
CA SER A 215 -8.92 -18.87 5.28
C SER A 215 -9.50 -18.95 6.69
N GLN A 216 -10.53 -19.76 6.85
CA GLN A 216 -11.17 -20.06 8.14
C GLN A 216 -10.26 -20.86 9.08
N GLN A 217 -9.01 -21.10 8.71
CA GLN A 217 -8.05 -21.70 9.61
C GLN A 217 -7.78 -20.68 10.71
N LYS A 218 -8.37 -20.95 11.87
CA LYS A 218 -7.98 -20.45 13.19
C LYS A 218 -6.53 -20.88 13.52
N ALA A 219 -5.59 -20.76 12.60
CA ALA A 219 -4.19 -20.67 12.98
C ALA A 219 -4.09 -19.43 13.86
N ASP A 220 -3.45 -19.58 15.02
CA ASP A 220 -3.37 -18.53 16.03
C ASP A 220 -3.08 -17.18 15.37
N TYR A 221 -3.93 -16.19 15.65
CA TYR A 221 -3.76 -14.81 15.20
C TYR A 221 -2.45 -14.18 15.69
N ASP A 222 -1.71 -14.91 16.53
CA ASP A 222 -0.60 -14.43 17.33
C ASP A 222 0.73 -14.40 16.58
N ASP A 223 0.89 -15.12 15.45
CA ASP A 223 2.16 -15.16 14.70
C ASP A 223 2.19 -14.26 13.44
N TYR A 224 1.44 -13.16 13.46
CA TYR A 224 1.41 -12.18 12.36
C TYR A 224 2.79 -11.60 12.02
N GLU A 225 3.66 -11.50 13.04
CA GLU A 225 5.01 -10.96 12.87
C GLU A 225 5.88 -11.89 12.03
N ASN A 226 5.87 -13.19 12.30
CA ASN A 226 6.59 -14.18 11.51
C ASN A 226 5.96 -14.34 10.11
N ASP A 227 4.62 -14.30 10.01
CA ASP A 227 3.93 -14.35 8.71
C ASP A 227 4.30 -13.15 7.81
N TRP A 228 4.54 -11.97 8.39
CA TRP A 228 4.80 -10.73 7.66
C TRP A 228 6.29 -10.48 7.42
N LEU A 229 7.12 -10.67 8.44
CA LEU A 229 8.54 -10.29 8.45
C LEU A 229 9.49 -11.49 8.55
N GLY A 230 8.99 -12.68 8.89
CA GLY A 230 9.81 -13.88 9.07
C GLY A 230 10.91 -13.69 10.11
N SER A 231 12.08 -14.24 9.83
CA SER A 231 13.23 -14.18 10.75
C SER A 231 13.87 -12.78 10.85
N SER A 232 13.49 -11.84 9.97
CA SER A 232 14.03 -10.48 9.92
C SER A 232 13.47 -9.54 11.00
N SER A 233 12.35 -9.89 11.64
CA SER A 233 11.60 -8.98 12.52
C SER A 233 12.45 -8.41 13.66
N LYS A 234 13.25 -9.26 14.31
CA LYS A 234 14.16 -8.88 15.40
C LYS A 234 15.26 -7.94 14.93
N LEU A 235 15.77 -8.13 13.72
CA LEU A 235 16.80 -7.28 13.12
C LEU A 235 16.24 -5.89 12.84
N LEU A 236 15.04 -5.80 12.26
CA LEU A 236 14.37 -4.52 12.02
C LEU A 236 14.07 -3.77 13.32
N SER A 237 13.56 -4.48 14.33
CA SER A 237 13.28 -3.88 15.64
C SER A 237 14.57 -3.40 16.33
N ALA A 238 15.64 -4.20 16.30
CA ALA A 238 16.97 -3.79 16.79
C ALA A 238 17.58 -2.63 15.97
N GLY A 239 17.17 -2.48 14.71
CA GLY A 239 17.48 -1.33 13.86
C GLY A 239 16.71 -0.06 14.21
N GLY A 240 15.87 -0.07 15.26
CA GLY A 240 15.09 1.08 15.71
C GLY A 240 13.81 1.29 14.91
N VAL A 241 13.24 0.22 14.33
CA VAL A 241 11.89 0.22 13.76
C VAL A 241 10.94 -0.31 14.82
N ASP A 242 10.44 0.58 15.68
CA ASP A 242 9.59 0.21 16.80
C ASP A 242 8.51 1.27 17.09
N SER A 243 7.65 0.99 18.08
CA SER A 243 6.48 1.80 18.41
C SER A 243 6.81 3.11 19.14
N SER A 244 8.07 3.38 19.48
CA SER A 244 8.48 4.65 20.08
C SER A 244 8.52 5.79 19.05
N LEU A 245 8.64 5.47 17.76
CA LEU A 245 8.74 6.46 16.68
C LEU A 245 7.51 7.37 16.62
N SER A 246 7.75 8.68 16.56
CA SER A 246 6.70 9.70 16.42
C SER A 246 6.42 9.99 14.95
N TYR A 247 5.15 9.94 14.56
CA TYR A 247 4.72 10.33 13.22
C TYR A 247 4.92 11.83 12.98
N VAL A 248 5.45 12.17 11.80
CA VAL A 248 5.78 13.55 11.37
C VAL A 248 4.80 14.02 10.30
N GLY A 249 4.55 13.20 9.28
CA GLY A 249 3.68 13.61 8.18
C GLY A 249 3.65 12.62 7.03
N ARG A 250 2.80 12.92 6.05
CA ARG A 250 2.58 12.10 4.85
C ARG A 250 2.77 12.90 3.57
N ARG A 251 3.26 12.24 2.52
CA ARG A 251 3.24 12.72 1.13
C ARG A 251 2.73 11.60 0.22
N GLU A 252 1.99 11.95 -0.80
CA GLU A 252 1.42 10.98 -1.74
C GLU A 252 1.73 11.39 -3.17
N TYR A 253 2.24 10.44 -3.96
CA TYR A 253 2.58 10.65 -5.35
C TYR A 253 1.86 9.64 -6.21
N THR A 254 1.24 10.10 -7.29
CA THR A 254 0.68 9.22 -8.32
C THR A 254 1.66 9.10 -9.47
N ILE A 255 2.07 7.88 -9.80
CA ILE A 255 3.08 7.59 -10.82
C ILE A 255 2.45 6.75 -11.93
N GLU A 256 2.68 7.12 -13.18
CA GLU A 256 2.17 6.43 -14.36
C GLU A 256 3.08 5.25 -14.76
N CYS A 257 3.34 4.36 -13.80
CA CYS A 257 4.05 3.11 -13.99
C CYS A 257 3.36 1.96 -13.25
N ASN A 258 3.70 0.71 -13.62
CA ASN A 258 3.28 -0.46 -12.85
C ASN A 258 3.93 -0.41 -11.45
N TRP A 259 3.21 -0.86 -10.42
CA TRP A 259 3.70 -0.85 -9.03
C TRP A 259 5.05 -1.57 -8.86
N LYS A 260 5.29 -2.64 -9.62
CA LYS A 260 6.55 -3.39 -9.60
C LYS A 260 7.73 -2.54 -10.08
N VAL A 261 7.53 -1.63 -11.04
CA VAL A 261 8.63 -0.77 -11.55
C VAL A 261 9.20 0.12 -10.44
N PHE A 262 8.34 0.63 -9.55
CA PHE A 262 8.80 1.41 -8.40
C PHE A 262 9.54 0.52 -7.38
N CYS A 263 9.07 -0.72 -7.20
CA CYS A 263 9.73 -1.68 -6.31
C CYS A 263 11.09 -2.13 -6.86
N ASP A 264 11.17 -2.41 -8.16
CA ASP A 264 12.39 -2.80 -8.87
C ASP A 264 13.45 -1.69 -8.77
N ASN A 265 13.05 -0.42 -8.88
CA ASN A 265 13.94 0.73 -8.66
C ASN A 265 14.52 0.75 -7.24
N TYR A 266 13.73 0.41 -6.23
CA TYR A 266 14.20 0.35 -4.84
C TYR A 266 15.14 -0.85 -4.57
N LEU A 267 15.00 -1.92 -5.34
CA LEU A 267 15.70 -3.20 -5.16
C LEU A 267 16.94 -3.35 -6.04
N ASP A 268 17.37 -2.30 -6.73
CA ASP A 268 18.49 -2.37 -7.70
C ASP A 268 19.89 -2.34 -7.07
N GLY A 269 20.00 -2.49 -5.74
CA GLY A 269 21.27 -2.49 -5.01
C GLY A 269 21.99 -1.14 -5.03
N GLY A 270 21.26 -0.04 -5.27
CA GLY A 270 21.83 1.30 -5.38
C GLY A 270 22.47 1.59 -6.74
N TYR A 271 22.25 0.74 -7.75
CA TYR A 271 22.85 0.88 -9.08
C TYR A 271 22.50 2.22 -9.75
N HIS A 272 21.27 2.70 -9.61
CA HIS A 272 20.85 4.00 -10.16
C HIS A 272 21.36 5.21 -9.36
N VAL A 273 21.70 5.05 -8.08
CA VAL A 273 21.92 6.14 -7.12
C VAL A 273 23.02 7.12 -7.58
N PRO A 274 24.20 6.67 -8.05
CA PRO A 274 25.25 7.58 -8.55
C PRO A 274 24.81 8.42 -9.77
N CYS A 275 23.90 7.89 -10.58
CA CYS A 275 23.44 8.54 -11.81
C CYS A 275 22.29 9.51 -11.54
N ALA A 276 21.27 9.05 -10.82
CA ALA A 276 20.01 9.77 -10.58
C ALA A 276 20.06 10.69 -9.35
N HIS A 277 20.80 10.32 -8.30
CA HIS A 277 20.78 11.00 -7.00
C HIS A 277 22.18 11.40 -6.53
N LYS A 278 22.82 12.32 -7.25
CA LYS A 278 24.19 12.79 -6.94
C LYS A 278 24.37 13.24 -5.48
N ASN A 279 23.37 13.90 -4.90
CA ASN A 279 23.42 14.34 -3.51
C ASN A 279 23.39 13.14 -2.53
N LEU A 280 22.50 12.18 -2.75
CA LEU A 280 22.42 10.97 -1.92
C LEU A 280 23.68 10.11 -2.06
N ALA A 281 24.17 9.93 -3.30
CA ALA A 281 25.40 9.20 -3.58
C ALA A 281 26.61 9.80 -2.85
N SER A 282 26.64 11.13 -2.68
CA SER A 282 27.74 11.80 -1.98
C SER A 282 27.75 11.58 -0.46
N SER A 283 26.63 11.14 0.11
CA SER A 283 26.45 10.91 1.54
C SER A 283 26.50 9.43 1.94
N LEU A 284 26.51 8.51 0.98
CA LEU A 284 26.54 7.07 1.21
C LEU A 284 27.87 6.47 0.74
N ASN A 285 28.41 5.53 1.51
CA ASN A 285 29.53 4.71 1.06
C ASN A 285 28.99 3.46 0.33
N LEU A 286 28.74 3.59 -0.97
CA LEU A 286 28.16 2.53 -1.80
C LEU A 286 29.09 1.30 -1.92
N ASP A 287 30.39 1.43 -1.68
CA ASP A 287 31.32 0.29 -1.65
C ASP A 287 31.05 -0.65 -0.45
N THR A 288 30.29 -0.17 0.55
CA THR A 288 29.86 -0.97 1.71
C THR A 288 28.45 -1.50 1.59
N TYR A 289 27.82 -1.36 0.43
CA TYR A 289 26.43 -1.78 0.23
C TYR A 289 26.31 -3.31 0.30
N THR A 290 25.39 -3.78 1.15
CA THR A 290 25.10 -5.19 1.33
C THR A 290 23.61 -5.42 1.22
N THR A 291 23.21 -6.56 0.63
CA THR A 291 21.83 -7.02 0.58
C THR A 291 21.74 -8.41 1.21
N GLU A 292 20.84 -8.57 2.18
CA GLU A 292 20.51 -9.83 2.83
C GLU A 292 19.03 -10.16 2.56
N ILE A 293 18.76 -11.36 2.05
CA ILE A 293 17.42 -11.81 1.67
C ILE A 293 16.89 -12.77 2.74
N PHE A 294 15.75 -12.42 3.31
CA PHE A 294 14.94 -13.23 4.23
C PHE A 294 13.69 -13.75 3.52
N GLU A 295 12.81 -14.44 4.24
CA GLU A 295 11.66 -15.15 3.67
C GLU A 295 10.66 -14.22 2.97
N LYS A 296 10.46 -13.02 3.53
CA LYS A 296 9.54 -11.98 3.04
C LYS A 296 10.16 -10.61 2.91
N VAL A 297 11.41 -10.46 3.33
CA VAL A 297 12.07 -9.16 3.49
C VAL A 297 13.44 -9.20 2.82
N SER A 298 13.76 -8.16 2.05
CA SER A 298 15.13 -7.87 1.64
C SER A 298 15.64 -6.70 2.47
N ILE A 299 16.76 -6.89 3.19
CA ILE A 299 17.40 -5.83 3.97
C ILE A 299 18.68 -5.42 3.27
N GLN A 300 18.72 -4.16 2.86
CA GLN A 300 19.86 -3.51 2.27
C GLN A 300 20.47 -2.54 3.29
N ALA A 301 21.79 -2.48 3.36
CA ALA A 301 22.48 -1.60 4.31
C ALA A 301 23.75 -1.03 3.70
N CYS A 302 24.07 0.21 4.06
CA CYS A 302 25.34 0.84 3.74
C CYS A 302 25.75 1.79 4.86
N THR A 303 27.05 2.04 4.97
CA THR A 303 27.57 3.02 5.93
C THR A 303 27.42 4.44 5.38
N GLY A 304 27.18 5.41 6.26
CA GLY A 304 27.25 6.82 5.89
C GLY A 304 28.69 7.21 5.53
N SER A 305 28.88 8.08 4.54
CA SER A 305 30.21 8.62 4.26
C SER A 305 30.61 9.52 5.43
N SER A 306 31.52 9.06 6.29
CA SER A 306 31.96 9.78 7.49
C SER A 306 32.54 11.15 7.14
N LYS A 307 31.71 12.18 7.18
CA LYS A 307 32.11 13.57 7.41
C LYS A 307 31.38 14.04 8.65
N GLU A 308 31.92 13.69 9.82
CA GLU A 308 31.56 14.35 11.07
C GLU A 308 31.97 15.83 10.97
N ASN A 309 31.16 16.65 10.33
CA ASN A 309 31.16 18.08 10.61
C ASN A 309 30.43 18.23 11.94
N LYS A 310 31.22 18.34 13.03
CA LYS A 310 30.75 18.68 14.38
C LYS A 310 29.91 19.96 14.32
N GLY A 311 28.59 19.81 14.15
CA GLY A 311 27.66 20.93 14.07
C GLY A 311 26.40 20.64 13.24
N ASP A 312 26.42 19.67 12.32
CA ASP A 312 25.24 19.30 11.52
C ASP A 312 24.84 17.86 11.86
N LEU A 313 23.72 17.70 12.58
CA LEU A 313 23.10 16.41 12.85
C LEU A 313 22.58 15.85 11.53
N ASP A 314 23.43 15.12 10.81
CA ASP A 314 23.07 14.46 9.56
C ASP A 314 21.95 13.44 9.82
N ARG A 315 20.83 13.60 9.10
CA ARG A 315 19.69 12.68 9.17
C ARG A 315 20.10 11.24 8.89
N LEU A 316 21.15 11.01 8.10
CA LEU A 316 21.58 9.67 7.66
C LEU A 316 22.22 8.85 8.78
N GLY A 317 22.76 9.49 9.81
CA GLY A 317 23.49 8.82 10.88
C GLY A 317 24.70 8.01 10.38
N SER A 318 25.16 7.05 11.18
CA SER A 318 26.33 6.21 10.84
C SER A 318 26.01 5.03 9.92
N LYS A 319 24.73 4.63 9.85
CA LYS A 319 24.25 3.47 9.09
C LYS A 319 22.86 3.75 8.55
N ALA A 320 22.66 3.45 7.26
CA ALA A 320 21.34 3.40 6.65
C ALA A 320 20.87 1.94 6.53
N LEU A 321 19.61 1.70 6.86
CA LEU A 321 18.94 0.41 6.72
C LEU A 321 17.71 0.60 5.83
N TYR A 322 17.59 -0.24 4.82
CA TYR A 322 16.53 -0.23 3.82
C TYR A 322 15.89 -1.61 3.79
N ALA A 323 14.64 -1.73 4.22
CA ALA A 323 13.93 -3.00 4.21
C ALA A 323 12.80 -2.96 3.21
N PHE A 324 12.84 -3.83 2.21
CA PHE A 324 11.70 -4.11 1.35
C PHE A 324 10.92 -5.30 1.92
N VAL A 325 9.73 -5.05 2.41
CA VAL A 325 8.76 -6.06 2.86
C VAL A 325 7.82 -6.38 1.71
N PHE A 326 7.86 -7.63 1.25
CA PHE A 326 7.02 -8.09 0.15
C PHE A 326 5.53 -7.93 0.51
N PRO A 327 4.68 -7.43 -0.41
CA PRO A 327 5.00 -7.16 -1.81
C PRO A 327 5.44 -5.72 -2.12
N ASN A 328 5.12 -4.73 -1.30
CA ASN A 328 5.05 -3.34 -1.77
C ASN A 328 5.36 -2.29 -0.71
N PHE A 329 6.04 -2.68 0.37
CA PHE A 329 6.29 -1.80 1.50
C PHE A 329 7.78 -1.66 1.79
N MET A 330 8.29 -0.43 1.76
CA MET A 330 9.67 -0.12 2.06
C MET A 330 9.78 0.59 3.39
N ILE A 331 10.81 0.27 4.17
CA ILE A 331 11.16 0.94 5.43
C ILE A 331 12.59 1.46 5.30
N ASN A 332 12.77 2.77 5.39
CA ASN A 332 14.05 3.44 5.25
C ASN A 332 14.42 4.07 6.58
N ARG A 333 15.42 3.51 7.26
CA ARG A 333 15.87 3.95 8.57
C ARG A 333 17.24 4.62 8.47
N TYR A 334 17.28 5.87 8.91
CA TYR A 334 18.40 6.79 8.82
C TYR A 334 18.63 7.46 10.18
N GLY A 335 19.64 7.08 10.96
CA GLY A 335 19.90 7.74 12.25
C GLY A 335 18.61 7.93 13.10
N PRO A 336 18.18 9.17 13.41
CA PRO A 336 16.91 9.45 14.11
C PRO A 336 15.67 9.53 13.20
N TRP A 337 15.82 9.62 11.87
CA TRP A 337 14.74 9.71 10.88
C TRP A 337 14.33 8.34 10.31
N MET A 338 13.05 8.16 10.03
CA MET A 338 12.57 7.02 9.25
C MET A 338 11.51 7.49 8.26
N ASP A 339 11.57 6.97 7.04
CA ASP A 339 10.45 7.07 6.12
C ASP A 339 10.06 5.70 5.57
N THR A 340 8.82 5.60 5.10
CA THR A 340 8.33 4.39 4.45
C THR A 340 7.80 4.71 3.07
N ASN A 341 7.80 3.73 2.17
CA ASN A 341 7.18 3.85 0.85
C ASN A 341 6.16 2.72 0.72
N LEU A 342 4.88 3.04 0.73
CA LEU A 342 3.81 2.07 0.45
C LEU A 342 3.32 2.26 -0.99
N VAL A 343 3.58 1.27 -1.85
CA VAL A 343 3.23 1.32 -3.27
C VAL A 343 1.87 0.65 -3.51
N LEU A 344 0.81 1.44 -3.68
CA LEU A 344 -0.54 0.95 -3.93
C LEU A 344 -0.82 0.88 -5.44
N PRO A 345 -1.14 -0.30 -5.99
CA PRO A 345 -1.42 -0.40 -7.41
C PRO A 345 -2.81 0.17 -7.74
N LEU A 346 -2.86 1.14 -8.64
CA LEU A 346 -4.10 1.80 -9.12
C LEU A 346 -4.53 1.31 -10.51
N GLY A 347 -3.88 0.26 -11.02
CA GLY A 347 -4.11 -0.35 -12.32
C GLY A 347 -2.83 -0.98 -12.86
N PRO A 348 -2.84 -1.53 -14.09
CA PRO A 348 -1.68 -2.21 -14.67
C PRO A 348 -0.49 -1.26 -14.94
N ARG A 349 -0.73 0.05 -15.11
CA ARG A 349 0.31 1.03 -15.48
C ARG A 349 0.26 2.29 -14.62
N LYS A 350 -0.29 2.17 -13.41
CA LYS A 350 -0.43 3.29 -12.50
C LYS A 350 -0.35 2.82 -11.05
N CYS A 351 0.42 3.53 -10.24
CA CYS A 351 0.46 3.31 -8.80
C CYS A 351 0.39 4.63 -8.04
N GLN A 352 0.06 4.54 -6.76
CA GLN A 352 0.25 5.59 -5.79
C GLN A 352 1.36 5.16 -4.84
N VAL A 353 2.29 6.06 -4.53
CA VAL A 353 3.31 5.85 -3.51
C VAL A 353 2.99 6.76 -2.34
N VAL A 354 2.75 6.17 -1.19
CA VAL A 354 2.49 6.87 0.07
C VAL A 354 3.76 6.87 0.89
N PHE A 355 4.28 8.06 1.17
CA PHE A 355 5.40 8.29 2.06
C PHE A 355 4.89 8.69 3.43
N ASP A 356 5.21 7.91 4.45
CA ASP A 356 5.02 8.31 5.85
C ASP A 356 6.38 8.57 6.50
N TYR A 357 6.47 9.68 7.22
CA TYR A 357 7.69 10.12 7.90
C TYR A 357 7.53 9.96 9.41
N PHE A 358 8.58 9.44 10.03
CA PHE A 358 8.66 9.20 11.46
C PHE A 358 10.00 9.67 12.01
N LEU A 359 10.01 9.94 13.31
CA LEU A 359 11.16 10.54 14.00
C LEU A 359 11.31 9.95 15.39
N ASP A 360 12.56 9.78 15.81
CA ASP A 360 12.90 9.50 17.20
C ASP A 360 12.29 10.60 18.12
N PRO A 361 11.56 10.23 19.19
CA PRO A 361 10.95 11.19 20.11
C PRO A 361 11.89 12.27 20.63
N SER A 362 13.19 11.99 20.77
CA SER A 362 14.20 12.94 21.23
C SER A 362 14.37 14.15 20.31
N PHE A 363 14.02 14.03 19.02
CA PHE A 363 14.12 15.10 18.02
C PHE A 363 12.77 15.78 17.75
N LYS A 364 11.69 15.38 18.42
CA LYS A 364 10.33 15.88 18.14
C LYS A 364 10.16 17.40 18.31
N ALA A 365 10.98 18.02 19.15
CA ALA A 365 10.96 19.46 19.38
C ALA A 365 11.85 20.27 18.42
N ASP A 366 12.66 19.61 17.60
CA ASP A 366 13.60 20.24 16.66
C ASP A 366 12.93 20.46 15.30
N THR A 367 12.23 21.59 15.17
CA THR A 367 11.50 21.95 13.95
C THR A 367 12.43 22.13 12.75
N ASP A 368 13.63 22.68 12.96
CA ASP A 368 14.60 22.94 11.91
C ASP A 368 15.17 21.63 11.35
N PHE A 369 15.40 20.63 12.20
CA PHE A 369 15.76 19.28 11.77
C PHE A 369 14.64 18.62 10.94
N ILE A 370 13.39 18.73 11.40
CA ILE A 370 12.23 18.15 10.70
C ILE A 370 12.06 18.76 9.31
N GLU A 371 12.09 20.09 9.20
CA GLU A 371 11.89 20.80 7.93
C GLU A 371 13.00 20.48 6.92
N ARG A 372 14.27 20.45 7.37
CA ARG A 372 15.40 20.04 6.52
C ARG A 372 15.27 18.60 6.05
N SER A 373 14.92 17.67 6.95
CA SER A 373 14.75 16.25 6.63
C SER A 373 13.62 16.00 5.62
N LEU A 374 12.50 16.71 5.76
CA LEU A 374 11.40 16.65 4.78
C LEU A 374 11.83 17.20 3.41
N LYS A 375 12.56 18.33 3.39
CA LYS A 375 13.05 18.93 2.16
C LYS A 375 14.05 18.04 1.42
N ASP A 376 14.95 17.40 2.15
CA ASP A 376 15.91 16.45 1.56
C ASP A 376 15.19 15.22 0.99
N SER A 377 14.17 14.72 1.70
CA SER A 377 13.33 13.62 1.24
C SER A 377 12.59 13.99 -0.06
N GLU A 378 11.99 15.17 -0.12
CA GLU A 378 11.31 15.68 -1.32
C GLU A 378 12.29 15.82 -2.50
N GLN A 379 13.53 16.25 -2.27
CA GLN A 379 14.53 16.33 -3.33
C GLN A 379 14.86 14.96 -3.91
N VAL A 380 15.01 13.91 -3.09
CA VAL A 380 15.25 12.55 -3.62
C VAL A 380 14.12 12.12 -4.54
N GLN A 381 12.86 12.36 -4.14
CA GLN A 381 11.69 11.94 -4.92
C GLN A 381 11.49 12.72 -6.22
N VAL A 382 11.90 13.99 -6.30
CA VAL A 382 11.80 14.78 -7.54
C VAL A 382 12.74 14.27 -8.64
N HIS A 383 13.82 13.57 -8.26
CA HIS A 383 14.79 13.01 -9.22
C HIS A 383 14.50 11.55 -9.60
N ASN A 384 13.44 10.94 -9.04
CA ASN A 384 12.98 9.59 -9.35
C ASN A 384 12.13 9.51 -10.62
#